data_AF-A0A7X6W275-F1
#
_entry.id   AF-A0A7X6W275-F1
#
_cell.length_a   1.000
_cell.length_b   1.000
_cell.length_c   1.000
_cell.angle_alpha   90.00
_cell.angle_beta   90.00
_cell.angle_gamma   90.00
#
_symmetry.space_group_name_H-M   'P 1'
#
loop_
_entity.id
_entity.type
_entity.pdbx_description
1 polymer ?
#
loop_
_entity_poly.entity_id
_entity_poly.type
_entity_poly.pdbx_seq_one_letter_code
_entity_poly.pdbx_strand_id
1 'polypeptide(L)'
;DHVVAMCREIVENYPVAGLFLDCMNQHPCVGVECIREMKQRGIDWEDPRQLREFANFSRVRIAQRIADAAKDVRPDLLLYFNGVSYEYQQEIGTYLEYECLPTGGWGYEALPLYGRFLRTLGKPLLNMTGRFHRSWGDFGGIRTEASLEYDCLYGLALGMRTTIGDHFHPRGDLNTAVFDLIERVYGRLQKLEPWIDGAKGAAEIAVVAPEPGFCYVHPEEFSQSQAALKGCARMLCELKQQFDVVSMARSWEGYRLLILPDLVLLDPAAADKARKHLAQGGAILSTGWSGADPEKKAFVLKEWGVKLEGEDPFDPAFLLVGEALSEGMPDMPITLYDRGTAIAAVGDTEVLATIGAPYFNRHWDGEHHFFYLPPDKPTNRPAVTVSGPVAHISHPLFTSYYNHAQVPMRTLIGHLIARLMPNEMVKTEGMPSFGRVTVTRQPNRRMVHLLSYVPERRGATIDMIEEPVELRDIAVALREDGQAVSRVYLAPTGQDLPFEVAGGYVKTRVPVVPGYAMVVFE
;
A
#
# COMPACT_ATOMS: atom_id res chain seq x y z
N ASP A 1 -15.72 30.63 10.97
CA ASP A 1 -15.81 31.23 12.32
C ASP A 1 -16.75 30.47 13.22
N HIS A 2 -18.03 30.33 12.84
CA HIS A 2 -19.02 29.58 13.63
C HIS A 2 -18.57 28.18 14.08
N VAL A 3 -18.10 27.33 13.15
CA VAL A 3 -17.63 25.97 13.48
C VAL A 3 -16.45 25.97 14.46
N VAL A 4 -15.51 26.91 14.29
CA VAL A 4 -14.35 27.05 15.20
C VAL A 4 -14.81 27.40 16.61
N ALA A 5 -15.77 28.32 16.73
CA ALA A 5 -16.36 28.69 18.01
C ALA A 5 -17.10 27.51 18.67
N MET A 6 -17.84 26.71 17.90
CA MET A 6 -18.49 25.49 18.41
C MET A 6 -17.48 24.47 18.94
N CYS A 7 -16.40 24.21 18.18
CA CYS A 7 -15.34 23.30 18.65
C CYS A 7 -14.71 23.82 19.94
N ARG A 8 -14.45 25.13 20.02
CA ARG A 8 -13.91 25.77 21.22
C ARG A 8 -14.85 25.62 22.43
N GLU A 9 -16.14 25.89 22.25
CA GLU A 9 -17.15 25.74 23.30
C GLU A 9 -17.20 24.29 23.83
N ILE A 10 -17.16 23.29 22.94
CA ILE A 10 -17.14 21.88 23.33
C ILE A 10 -15.89 21.58 24.18
N VAL A 11 -14.74 22.06 23.73
CA VAL A 11 -13.46 21.79 24.42
C VAL A 11 -13.38 22.51 25.77
N GLU A 12 -13.94 23.73 25.89
CA GLU A 12 -13.95 24.53 27.12
C GLU A 12 -14.91 23.97 28.17
N ASN A 13 -16.11 23.54 27.75
CA ASN A 13 -17.19 23.23 28.67
C ASN A 13 -17.36 21.74 28.99
N TYR A 14 -16.74 20.82 28.22
CA TYR A 14 -16.93 19.38 28.39
C TYR A 14 -15.60 18.61 28.52
N PRO A 15 -15.56 17.54 29.33
CA PRO A 15 -14.36 16.73 29.56
C PRO A 15 -14.11 15.73 28.41
N VAL A 16 -14.13 16.18 27.16
CA VAL A 16 -13.82 15.34 26.00
C VAL A 16 -12.32 15.00 25.93
N ALA A 17 -11.97 13.80 25.47
CA ALA A 17 -10.56 13.42 25.24
C ALA A 17 -9.99 14.04 23.95
N GLY A 18 -10.86 14.48 23.04
CA GLY A 18 -10.45 14.89 21.71
C GLY A 18 -11.62 15.24 20.79
N LEU A 19 -11.29 15.61 19.56
CA LEU A 19 -12.23 15.89 18.47
C LEU A 19 -11.86 15.04 17.25
N PHE A 20 -12.81 14.25 16.77
CA PHE A 20 -12.79 13.62 15.45
C PHE A 20 -13.71 14.42 14.53
N LEU A 21 -13.14 15.10 13.54
CA LEU A 21 -13.89 15.90 12.58
C LEU A 21 -14.06 15.06 11.32
N ASP A 22 -15.27 14.54 11.12
CA ASP A 22 -15.56 13.65 10.02
C ASP A 22 -15.92 14.38 8.72
N CYS A 23 -15.79 13.68 7.59
CA CYS A 23 -16.31 14.11 6.29
C CYS A 23 -15.83 15.49 5.83
N MET A 24 -14.55 15.82 6.07
CA MET A 24 -13.93 17.04 5.54
C MET A 24 -13.64 16.91 4.04
N ASN A 25 -14.68 16.67 3.25
CA ASN A 25 -14.60 16.46 1.82
C ASN A 25 -14.30 17.76 1.07
N GLN A 26 -13.58 17.62 -0.03
CA GLN A 26 -13.16 18.72 -0.87
C GLN A 26 -14.16 18.92 -2.02
N HIS A 27 -14.98 19.97 -1.92
CA HIS A 27 -15.84 20.40 -3.02
C HIS A 27 -15.41 21.78 -3.51
N PRO A 28 -15.27 21.98 -4.84
CA PRO A 28 -15.09 23.30 -5.43
C PRO A 28 -16.09 24.33 -4.87
N CYS A 29 -15.57 25.48 -4.44
CA CYS A 29 -16.39 26.58 -3.94
C CYS A 29 -16.38 27.74 -4.93
N VAL A 30 -17.55 28.07 -5.47
CA VAL A 30 -17.76 29.20 -6.38
C VAL A 30 -18.71 30.27 -5.79
N GLY A 31 -18.86 30.27 -4.46
CA GLY A 31 -19.54 31.35 -3.74
C GLY A 31 -18.79 32.68 -3.89
N VAL A 32 -19.49 33.79 -3.66
CA VAL A 32 -18.93 35.14 -3.88
C VAL A 32 -17.68 35.40 -3.02
N GLU A 33 -17.64 34.85 -1.81
CA GLU A 33 -16.49 34.92 -0.90
C GLU A 33 -15.29 34.17 -1.47
N CYS A 34 -15.49 32.94 -1.95
CA CYS A 34 -14.46 32.11 -2.56
C CYS A 34 -13.92 32.74 -3.85
N ILE A 35 -14.78 33.26 -4.73
CA ILE A 35 -14.36 33.94 -5.96
C ILE A 35 -13.57 35.21 -5.65
N ARG A 36 -14.00 36.02 -4.67
CA ARG A 36 -13.25 37.21 -4.25
C ARG A 36 -11.86 36.84 -3.75
N GLU A 37 -11.74 35.80 -2.92
CA GLU A 37 -10.45 35.34 -2.42
C GLU A 37 -9.57 34.77 -3.55
N MET A 38 -10.13 33.96 -4.45
CA MET A 38 -9.40 33.44 -5.61
C MET A 38 -8.85 34.57 -6.48
N LYS A 39 -9.67 35.58 -6.80
CA LYS A 39 -9.22 36.78 -7.54
C LYS A 39 -8.12 37.55 -6.82
N GLN A 40 -8.21 37.70 -5.50
CA GLN A 40 -7.17 38.35 -4.70
C GLN A 40 -5.84 37.57 -4.70
N ARG A 41 -5.91 36.25 -4.81
CA ARG A 41 -4.74 35.35 -4.85
C ARG A 41 -4.20 35.11 -6.27
N GLY A 42 -4.83 35.69 -7.30
CA GLY A 42 -4.49 35.42 -8.70
C GLY A 42 -4.82 34.01 -9.17
N ILE A 43 -5.75 33.33 -8.49
CA ILE A 43 -6.24 31.99 -8.84
C ILE A 43 -7.37 32.14 -9.86
N ASP A 44 -7.25 31.45 -10.98
CA ASP A 44 -8.32 31.38 -11.98
C ASP A 44 -9.39 30.38 -11.51
N TRP A 45 -10.60 30.90 -11.26
CA TRP A 45 -11.73 30.10 -10.79
C TRP A 45 -12.45 29.38 -11.94
N GLU A 46 -12.15 29.74 -13.19
CA GLU A 46 -12.65 29.05 -14.39
C GLU A 46 -11.77 27.86 -14.77
N ASP A 47 -10.54 27.80 -14.27
CA ASP A 47 -9.63 26.66 -14.40
C ASP A 47 -10.00 25.57 -13.36
N PRO A 48 -10.50 24.39 -13.79
CA PRO A 48 -10.89 23.32 -12.87
C PRO A 48 -9.75 22.80 -11.98
N ARG A 49 -8.50 22.87 -12.45
CA ARG A 49 -7.32 22.42 -11.70
C ARG A 49 -7.09 23.37 -10.53
N GLN A 50 -6.96 24.66 -10.82
CA GLN A 50 -6.76 25.69 -9.82
C GLN A 50 -7.93 25.78 -8.82
N LEU A 51 -9.15 25.59 -9.29
CA LEU A 51 -10.34 25.55 -8.44
C LEU A 51 -10.30 24.39 -7.42
N ARG A 52 -9.81 23.21 -7.82
CA ARG A 52 -9.60 22.08 -6.90
C ARG A 52 -8.50 22.39 -5.90
N GLU A 53 -7.37 22.95 -6.33
CA GLU A 53 -6.30 23.36 -5.41
C GLU A 53 -6.79 24.34 -4.35
N PHE A 54 -7.60 25.33 -4.75
CA PHE A 54 -8.20 26.27 -3.81
C PHE A 54 -9.16 25.59 -2.81
N ALA A 55 -9.94 24.60 -3.26
CA ALA A 55 -10.78 23.81 -2.37
C ALA A 55 -9.96 23.00 -1.35
N ASN A 56 -8.85 22.38 -1.78
CA ASN A 56 -7.93 21.69 -0.89
C ASN A 56 -7.32 22.66 0.14
N PHE A 57 -6.79 23.79 -0.32
CA PHE A 57 -6.27 24.85 0.54
C PHE A 57 -7.30 25.29 1.60
N SER A 58 -8.55 25.53 1.17
CA SER A 58 -9.61 25.95 2.08
C SER A 58 -9.95 24.89 3.13
N ARG A 59 -9.98 23.61 2.75
CA ARG A 59 -10.14 22.47 3.66
C ARG A 59 -9.03 22.40 4.70
N VAL A 60 -7.77 22.41 4.27
CA VAL A 60 -6.60 22.34 5.16
C VAL A 60 -6.59 23.53 6.12
N ARG A 61 -6.90 24.73 5.62
CA ARG A 61 -7.00 25.94 6.43
C ARG A 61 -8.05 25.85 7.53
N ILE A 62 -9.26 25.35 7.26
CA ILE A 62 -10.27 25.25 8.31
C ILE A 62 -9.90 24.18 9.35
N ALA A 63 -9.28 23.07 8.93
CA ALA A 63 -8.77 22.05 9.85
C ALA A 63 -7.69 22.63 10.79
N GLN A 64 -6.71 23.37 10.25
CA GLN A 64 -5.71 24.06 11.06
C GLN A 64 -6.35 25.03 12.07
N ARG A 65 -7.30 25.86 11.63
CA ARG A 65 -7.99 26.81 12.53
C ARG A 65 -8.75 26.14 13.67
N ILE A 66 -9.37 24.98 13.40
CA ILE A 66 -10.04 24.20 14.45
C ILE A 66 -9.00 23.61 15.40
N ALA A 67 -7.91 23.05 14.87
CA ALA A 67 -6.84 22.49 15.69
C ALA A 67 -6.20 23.54 16.62
N ASP A 68 -5.87 24.72 16.09
CA ASP A 68 -5.29 25.82 16.85
C ASP A 68 -6.23 26.27 17.98
N ALA A 69 -7.50 26.54 17.65
CA ALA A 69 -8.48 26.97 18.63
C ALA A 69 -8.76 25.92 19.73
N ALA A 70 -8.71 24.62 19.40
CA ALA A 70 -8.86 23.55 20.37
C ALA A 70 -7.60 23.43 21.27
N LYS A 71 -6.40 23.48 20.68
CA LYS A 71 -5.12 23.37 21.38
C LYS A 71 -4.84 24.57 22.30
N ASP A 72 -5.29 25.77 21.91
CA ASP A 72 -5.22 26.98 22.73
C ASP A 72 -5.98 26.82 24.06
N VAL A 73 -7.03 26.01 24.08
CA VAL A 73 -7.79 25.69 25.29
C VAL A 73 -7.20 24.49 26.02
N ARG A 74 -6.92 23.39 25.30
CA ARG A 74 -6.30 22.17 25.85
C ARG A 74 -5.27 21.59 24.86
N PRO A 75 -3.97 21.64 25.18
CA PRO A 75 -2.91 21.24 24.23
C PRO A 75 -2.83 19.73 23.98
N ASP A 76 -3.25 18.90 24.94
CA ASP A 76 -3.08 17.44 24.92
C ASP A 76 -4.26 16.68 24.27
N LEU A 77 -5.11 17.36 23.49
CA LEU A 77 -6.28 16.73 22.87
C LEU A 77 -5.91 15.74 21.76
N LEU A 78 -6.67 14.64 21.69
CA LEU A 78 -6.68 13.78 20.51
C LEU A 78 -7.43 14.49 19.37
N LEU A 79 -6.76 14.78 18.26
CA LEU A 79 -7.32 15.51 17.14
C LEU A 79 -7.08 14.76 15.84
N TYR A 80 -8.15 14.51 15.10
CA TYR A 80 -8.09 13.92 13.78
C TYR A 80 -9.14 14.53 12.85
N PHE A 81 -8.71 14.90 11.65
CA PHE A 81 -9.54 15.55 10.63
C PHE A 81 -9.74 14.62 9.43
N ASN A 82 -10.74 13.74 9.50
CA ASN A 82 -11.01 12.77 8.45
C ASN A 82 -11.40 13.47 7.14
N GLY A 83 -10.82 13.03 6.03
CA GLY A 83 -10.93 13.69 4.73
C GLY A 83 -9.84 14.75 4.46
N VAL A 84 -9.01 15.13 5.44
CA VAL A 84 -7.77 15.88 5.20
C VAL A 84 -6.64 14.88 4.89
N SER A 85 -5.83 15.13 3.86
CA SER A 85 -4.74 14.22 3.49
C SER A 85 -3.75 14.01 4.65
N TYR A 86 -3.25 12.79 4.80
CA TYR A 86 -2.44 12.36 5.94
C TYR A 86 -1.12 13.13 6.13
N GLU A 87 -0.56 13.66 5.06
CA GLU A 87 0.64 14.50 5.12
C GLU A 87 0.33 15.85 5.78
N TYR A 88 -0.81 16.49 5.48
CA TYR A 88 -1.24 17.72 6.17
C TYR A 88 -1.58 17.45 7.64
N GLN A 89 -2.07 16.25 7.96
CA GLN A 89 -2.35 15.85 9.35
C GLN A 89 -1.09 15.81 10.23
N GLN A 90 0.12 15.85 9.66
CA GLN A 90 1.37 15.91 10.43
C GLN A 90 1.48 17.17 11.29
N GLU A 91 1.04 18.31 10.79
CA GLU A 91 1.05 19.59 11.53
C GLU A 91 -0.27 19.83 12.28
N ILE A 92 -1.37 19.24 11.79
CA ILE A 92 -2.72 19.55 12.27
C ILE A 92 -3.17 18.58 13.38
N GLY A 93 -3.26 17.28 13.08
CA GLY A 93 -3.76 16.24 13.98
C GLY A 93 -2.74 15.83 15.03
N THR A 94 -3.17 15.07 16.05
CA THR A 94 -2.27 14.49 17.07
C THR A 94 -2.11 12.98 16.95
N TYR A 95 -2.98 12.34 16.15
CA TYR A 95 -2.87 10.94 15.76
C TYR A 95 -3.35 10.76 14.31
N LEU A 96 -3.30 9.53 13.79
CA LEU A 96 -3.80 9.15 12.48
C LEU A 96 -4.80 8.02 12.62
N GLU A 97 -5.78 7.97 11.73
CA GLU A 97 -6.80 6.93 11.70
C GLU A 97 -7.10 6.57 10.25
N TYR A 98 -6.97 5.30 9.90
CA TYR A 98 -7.39 4.82 8.59
C TYR A 98 -8.80 4.27 8.70
N GLU A 99 -9.74 4.99 8.10
CA GLU A 99 -11.12 4.56 7.96
C GLU A 99 -11.28 3.67 6.72
N CYS A 100 -11.75 2.44 6.93
CA CYS A 100 -11.97 1.50 5.85
C CYS A 100 -13.14 0.55 6.12
N LEU A 101 -14.14 0.60 5.25
CA LEU A 101 -15.20 -0.40 5.15
C LEU A 101 -15.02 -1.16 3.84
N PRO A 102 -14.36 -2.35 3.84
CA PRO A 102 -14.04 -3.06 2.60
C PRO A 102 -15.24 -3.29 1.68
N THR A 103 -16.37 -3.69 2.26
CA THR A 103 -17.64 -3.95 1.55
C THR A 103 -18.41 -2.66 1.18
N GLY A 104 -17.95 -1.50 1.64
CA GLY A 104 -18.51 -0.17 1.36
C GLY A 104 -17.95 0.51 0.12
N GLY A 105 -17.08 -0.18 -0.62
CA GLY A 105 -16.43 0.33 -1.84
C GLY A 105 -14.93 0.57 -1.70
N TRP A 106 -14.37 0.51 -0.50
CA TRP A 106 -12.91 0.61 -0.29
C TRP A 106 -12.18 -0.63 -0.81
N GLY A 107 -12.79 -1.81 -0.63
CA GLY A 107 -12.18 -3.12 -0.91
C GLY A 107 -11.15 -3.54 0.15
N TYR A 108 -10.82 -4.83 0.16
CA TYR A 108 -9.85 -5.42 1.12
C TYR A 108 -8.39 -5.10 0.81
N GLU A 109 -8.12 -4.48 -0.33
CA GLU A 109 -6.76 -4.12 -0.77
C GLU A 109 -6.33 -2.75 -0.26
N ALA A 110 -7.25 -1.97 0.31
CA ALA A 110 -6.95 -0.62 0.76
C ALA A 110 -6.16 -0.61 2.08
N LEU A 111 -6.58 -1.38 3.08
CA LEU A 111 -5.87 -1.50 4.36
C LEU A 111 -4.39 -1.92 4.24
N PRO A 112 -4.01 -2.97 3.47
CA PRO A 112 -2.60 -3.35 3.34
C PRO A 112 -1.72 -2.28 2.67
N LEU A 113 -2.30 -1.43 1.82
CA LEU A 113 -1.60 -0.31 1.22
C LEU A 113 -1.47 0.87 2.19
N TYR A 114 -2.60 1.37 2.70
CA TYR A 114 -2.64 2.59 3.51
C TYR A 114 -2.00 2.39 4.88
N GLY A 115 -2.18 1.24 5.54
CA GLY A 115 -1.53 0.97 6.82
C GLY A 115 0.01 1.01 6.72
N ARG A 116 0.57 0.54 5.61
CA ARG A 116 2.02 0.58 5.33
C ARG A 116 2.54 1.96 4.95
N PHE A 117 1.68 2.84 4.45
CA PHE A 117 2.02 4.26 4.30
C PHE A 117 1.96 4.99 5.62
N LEU A 118 0.82 4.91 6.31
CA LEU A 118 0.51 5.70 7.49
C LEU A 118 1.46 5.44 8.65
N ARG A 119 1.91 4.19 8.84
CA ARG A 119 2.85 3.83 9.91
C ARG A 119 4.22 4.50 9.75
N THR A 120 4.57 4.96 8.55
CA THR A 120 5.83 5.70 8.30
C THR A 120 5.77 7.15 8.77
N LEU A 121 4.56 7.66 9.04
CA LEU A 121 4.36 9.05 9.44
C LEU A 121 4.57 9.28 10.94
N GLY A 122 4.93 8.24 11.72
CA GLY A 122 5.44 8.39 13.08
C GLY A 122 4.44 8.85 14.15
N LYS A 123 3.13 8.86 13.83
CA LYS A 123 2.06 9.17 14.79
C LYS A 123 1.36 7.91 15.30
N PRO A 124 0.69 7.97 16.48
CA PRO A 124 -0.23 6.92 16.87
C PRO A 124 -1.25 6.68 15.74
N LEU A 125 -1.52 5.40 15.43
CA LEU A 125 -2.28 5.02 14.25
C LEU A 125 -3.40 4.04 14.62
N LEU A 126 -4.62 4.42 14.29
CA LEU A 126 -5.82 3.59 14.42
C LEU A 126 -6.23 3.01 13.05
N ASN A 127 -6.76 1.80 13.08
CA ASN A 127 -7.47 1.13 12.00
C ASN A 127 -8.96 1.12 12.37
N MET A 128 -9.72 2.00 11.73
CA MET A 128 -11.16 2.08 11.91
C MET A 128 -11.86 1.22 10.86
N THR A 129 -12.56 0.22 11.36
CA THR A 129 -13.52 -0.57 10.59
C THR A 129 -14.92 -0.37 11.18
N GLY A 130 -15.92 -1.07 10.66
CA GLY A 130 -17.28 -0.98 11.14
C GLY A 130 -18.04 -2.28 10.98
N ARG A 131 -19.11 -2.42 11.77
CA ARG A 131 -19.98 -3.60 11.74
C ARG A 131 -20.82 -3.74 10.47
N PHE A 132 -20.87 -2.69 9.64
CA PHE A 132 -21.80 -2.51 8.53
C PHE A 132 -21.57 -3.47 7.37
N HIS A 133 -22.64 -4.07 6.84
CA HIS A 133 -22.51 -4.92 5.64
C HIS A 133 -22.10 -4.12 4.42
N ARG A 134 -22.70 -2.94 4.19
CA ARG A 134 -22.28 -2.05 3.10
C ARG A 134 -21.41 -0.92 3.60
N SER A 135 -21.99 0.14 4.13
CA SER A 135 -21.26 1.36 4.48
C SER A 135 -21.86 2.01 5.72
N TRP A 136 -21.30 3.14 6.14
CA TRP A 136 -21.86 3.98 7.19
C TRP A 136 -23.33 4.30 6.92
N GLY A 137 -24.14 4.24 7.96
CA GLY A 137 -25.60 4.44 7.86
C GLY A 137 -26.40 3.17 7.61
N ASP A 138 -25.74 2.02 7.42
CA ASP A 138 -26.41 0.72 7.26
C ASP A 138 -26.88 0.16 8.63
N PHE A 139 -28.00 0.69 9.14
CA PHE A 139 -28.51 0.26 10.45
C PHE A 139 -28.90 -1.23 10.50
N GLY A 140 -29.26 -1.84 9.37
CA GLY A 140 -29.75 -3.22 9.28
C GLY A 140 -28.73 -4.26 8.83
N GLY A 141 -27.65 -3.85 8.17
CA GLY A 141 -26.62 -4.76 7.67
C GLY A 141 -25.54 -5.06 8.70
N ILE A 142 -25.07 -6.31 8.70
CA ILE A 142 -24.06 -6.81 9.61
C ILE A 142 -23.00 -7.60 8.84
N ARG A 143 -21.73 -7.42 9.20
CA ARG A 143 -20.63 -8.25 8.69
C ARG A 143 -20.58 -9.58 9.40
N THR A 144 -20.01 -10.57 8.73
CA THR A 144 -19.62 -11.82 9.37
C THR A 144 -18.51 -11.57 10.40
N GLU A 145 -18.40 -12.46 11.37
CA GLU A 145 -17.32 -12.41 12.38
C GLU A 145 -15.94 -12.53 11.74
N ALA A 146 -15.77 -13.44 10.77
CA ALA A 146 -14.50 -13.62 10.07
C ALA A 146 -14.06 -12.36 9.30
N SER A 147 -14.99 -11.65 8.68
CA SER A 147 -14.71 -10.41 7.96
C SER A 147 -14.28 -9.27 8.88
N LEU A 148 -14.96 -9.10 10.01
CA LEU A 148 -14.62 -8.07 11.00
C LEU A 148 -13.31 -8.39 11.73
N GLU A 149 -13.10 -9.66 12.08
CA GLU A 149 -11.87 -10.18 12.68
C GLU A 149 -10.68 -9.98 11.73
N TYR A 150 -10.82 -10.29 10.44
CA TYR A 150 -9.76 -10.12 9.45
C TYR A 150 -9.24 -8.68 9.41
N ASP A 151 -10.13 -7.69 9.29
CA ASP A 151 -9.74 -6.27 9.23
C ASP A 151 -8.96 -5.87 10.48
N CYS A 152 -9.45 -6.28 11.65
CA CYS A 152 -8.81 -5.96 12.92
C CYS A 152 -7.44 -6.61 13.04
N LEU A 153 -7.33 -7.91 12.77
CA LEU A 153 -6.08 -8.66 12.81
C LEU A 153 -5.07 -8.12 11.81
N TYR A 154 -5.49 -7.74 10.61
CA TYR A 154 -4.59 -7.18 9.62
C TYR A 154 -4.09 -5.80 10.05
N GLY A 155 -4.95 -4.95 10.62
CA GLY A 155 -4.52 -3.70 11.25
C GLY A 155 -3.45 -3.93 12.33
N LEU A 156 -3.69 -4.86 13.26
CA LEU A 156 -2.72 -5.23 14.29
C LEU A 156 -1.39 -5.73 13.69
N ALA A 157 -1.47 -6.55 12.64
CA ALA A 157 -0.31 -7.07 11.92
C ALA A 157 0.51 -5.97 11.20
N LEU A 158 -0.10 -4.82 10.92
CA LEU A 158 0.58 -3.64 10.38
C LEU A 158 1.09 -2.68 11.47
N GLY A 159 0.82 -2.95 12.75
CA GLY A 159 1.16 -2.10 13.89
C GLY A 159 0.12 -1.03 14.22
N MET A 160 -1.13 -1.22 13.81
CA MET A 160 -2.25 -0.29 14.04
C MET A 160 -3.12 -0.80 15.18
N ARG A 161 -3.66 0.11 16.01
CA ARG A 161 -4.71 -0.24 16.99
C ARG A 161 -6.09 -0.26 16.32
N THR A 162 -7.06 -0.98 16.86
CA THR A 162 -8.33 -1.25 16.15
C THR A 162 -9.52 -0.56 16.79
N THR A 163 -10.37 0.05 15.97
CA THR A 163 -11.66 0.63 16.37
C THR A 163 -12.77 0.05 15.48
N ILE A 164 -13.92 -0.28 16.09
CA ILE A 164 -15.10 -0.78 15.37
C ILE A 164 -16.23 0.23 15.53
N GLY A 165 -16.61 0.88 14.44
CA GLY A 165 -17.72 1.82 14.39
C GLY A 165 -19.10 1.14 14.31
N ASP A 166 -20.06 1.74 15.00
CA ASP A 166 -21.50 1.48 14.89
C ASP A 166 -22.27 2.81 15.02
N HIS A 167 -23.55 2.80 14.66
CA HIS A 167 -24.45 3.92 14.87
C HIS A 167 -25.43 3.62 16.00
N PHE A 168 -25.51 4.56 16.96
CA PHE A 168 -26.55 4.50 17.98
C PHE A 168 -27.91 4.77 17.34
N HIS A 169 -28.89 3.92 17.64
CA HIS A 169 -30.24 4.12 17.12
C HIS A 169 -30.81 5.43 17.69
N PRO A 170 -31.46 6.32 16.89
CA PRO A 170 -31.96 7.62 17.38
C PRO A 170 -32.95 7.56 18.55
N ARG A 171 -33.61 6.40 18.75
CA ARG A 171 -34.48 6.14 19.91
C ARG A 171 -33.72 5.77 21.20
N GLY A 172 -32.44 5.48 21.10
CA GLY A 172 -31.60 5.01 22.21
C GLY A 172 -31.57 3.49 22.39
N ASP A 173 -32.14 2.73 21.46
CA ASP A 173 -32.17 1.27 21.52
C ASP A 173 -30.77 0.68 21.30
N LEU A 174 -30.38 -0.28 22.16
CA LEU A 174 -29.16 -1.06 21.97
C LEU A 174 -29.38 -2.18 20.94
N ASN A 175 -28.45 -2.32 19.99
CA ASN A 175 -28.42 -3.47 19.09
C ASN A 175 -27.54 -4.57 19.67
N THR A 176 -28.12 -5.45 20.50
CA THR A 176 -27.36 -6.49 21.21
C THR A 176 -26.60 -7.42 20.27
N ALA A 177 -27.15 -7.78 19.11
CA ALA A 177 -26.47 -8.64 18.15
C ALA A 177 -25.15 -8.05 17.62
N VAL A 178 -25.09 -6.71 17.48
CA VAL A 178 -23.85 -6.01 17.10
C VAL A 178 -22.86 -6.03 18.26
N PHE A 179 -23.30 -5.77 19.49
CA PHE A 179 -22.42 -5.83 20.65
C PHE A 179 -21.91 -7.25 20.93
N ASP A 180 -22.72 -8.28 20.75
CA ASP A 180 -22.30 -9.69 20.87
C ASP A 180 -21.20 -10.02 19.85
N LEU A 181 -21.32 -9.52 18.62
CA LEU A 181 -20.30 -9.67 17.58
C LEU A 181 -19.00 -8.97 17.97
N ILE A 182 -19.09 -7.71 18.41
CA ILE A 182 -17.94 -6.91 18.84
C ILE A 182 -17.25 -7.55 20.04
N GLU A 183 -18.00 -8.05 21.02
CA GLU A 183 -17.47 -8.75 22.21
C GLU A 183 -16.68 -9.99 21.81
N ARG A 184 -17.20 -10.81 20.89
CA ARG A 184 -16.48 -12.01 20.41
C ARG A 184 -15.17 -11.63 19.72
N VAL A 185 -15.17 -10.61 18.86
CA VAL A 185 -13.95 -10.15 18.17
C VAL A 185 -12.95 -9.57 19.18
N TYR A 186 -13.34 -8.58 19.98
CA TYR A 186 -12.41 -7.96 20.94
C TYR A 186 -11.95 -8.92 22.04
N GLY A 187 -12.78 -9.85 22.48
CA GLY A 187 -12.38 -10.89 23.45
C GLY A 187 -11.26 -11.81 22.93
N ARG A 188 -11.15 -11.99 21.61
CA ARG A 188 -9.99 -12.66 20.98
C ARG A 188 -8.79 -11.73 20.90
N LEU A 189 -8.98 -10.52 20.40
CA LEU A 189 -7.90 -9.55 20.14
C LEU A 189 -7.21 -9.07 21.42
N GLN A 190 -7.97 -8.86 22.52
CA GLN A 190 -7.43 -8.41 23.80
C GLN A 190 -6.35 -9.34 24.36
N LYS A 191 -6.43 -10.64 24.04
CA LYS A 191 -5.42 -11.61 24.48
C LYS A 191 -4.06 -11.38 23.80
N LEU A 192 -4.02 -10.68 22.67
CA LEU A 192 -2.79 -10.36 21.95
C LEU A 192 -2.05 -9.16 22.53
N GLU A 193 -2.66 -8.39 23.45
CA GLU A 193 -2.16 -7.11 23.96
C GLU A 193 -0.65 -7.12 24.29
N PRO A 194 -0.09 -8.13 24.99
CA PRO A 194 1.34 -8.15 25.33
C PRO A 194 2.29 -8.10 24.12
N TRP A 195 1.84 -8.57 22.95
CA TRP A 195 2.65 -8.63 21.73
C TRP A 195 2.34 -7.52 20.74
N ILE A 196 1.20 -6.82 20.88
CA ILE A 196 0.82 -5.73 19.97
C ILE A 196 1.08 -4.34 20.57
N ASP A 197 1.17 -4.22 21.90
CA ASP A 197 1.48 -2.94 22.53
C ASP A 197 2.92 -2.49 22.26
N GLY A 198 3.08 -1.25 21.79
CA GLY A 198 4.37 -0.71 21.36
C GLY A 198 5.04 -1.44 20.18
N ALA A 199 4.36 -2.42 19.57
CA ALA A 199 4.91 -3.15 18.43
C ALA A 199 4.99 -2.25 17.20
N LYS A 200 6.12 -2.33 16.48
CA LYS A 200 6.35 -1.57 15.25
C LYS A 200 6.46 -2.51 14.08
N GLY A 201 5.90 -2.12 12.94
CA GLY A 201 6.13 -2.82 11.67
C GLY A 201 7.61 -2.94 11.34
N ALA A 202 8.03 -4.07 10.80
CA ALA A 202 9.33 -4.25 10.18
C ALA A 202 9.18 -4.25 8.65
N ALA A 203 10.19 -3.70 7.97
CA ALA A 203 10.25 -3.60 6.51
C ALA A 203 11.71 -3.58 6.05
N GLU A 204 11.96 -4.09 4.85
CA GLU A 204 13.25 -4.01 4.15
C GLU A 204 13.14 -3.28 2.82
N ILE A 205 11.92 -3.19 2.29
CA ILE A 205 11.60 -2.56 1.02
C ILE A 205 10.85 -1.25 1.31
N ALA A 206 11.16 -0.18 0.58
CA ALA A 206 10.28 0.97 0.48
C ALA A 206 9.70 1.06 -0.93
N VAL A 207 8.37 1.10 -1.01
CA VAL A 207 7.64 1.44 -2.24
C VAL A 207 7.47 2.96 -2.27
N VAL A 208 8.03 3.61 -3.27
CA VAL A 208 7.92 5.06 -3.43
C VAL A 208 6.62 5.38 -4.15
N ALA A 209 5.72 6.11 -3.50
CA ALA A 209 4.45 6.51 -4.11
C ALA A 209 4.67 7.51 -5.25
N PRO A 210 4.20 7.22 -6.48
CA PRO A 210 4.14 8.23 -7.54
C PRO A 210 3.23 9.38 -7.11
N GLU A 211 3.61 10.62 -7.40
CA GLU A 211 2.74 11.79 -7.15
C GLU A 211 1.38 11.60 -7.84
N PRO A 212 0.25 12.02 -7.23
CA PRO A 212 0.11 12.73 -5.96
C PRO A 212 0.08 11.81 -4.72
N GLY A 213 0.37 10.52 -4.90
CA GLY A 213 0.37 9.50 -3.85
C GLY A 213 -0.98 9.33 -3.19
N PHE A 214 -1.06 9.81 -1.94
CA PHE A 214 -2.23 9.71 -1.07
C PHE A 214 -3.00 11.03 -0.94
N CYS A 215 -2.67 12.04 -1.75
CA CYS A 215 -3.37 13.32 -1.78
C CYS A 215 -4.46 13.30 -2.86
N TYR A 216 -5.73 13.18 -2.43
CA TYR A 216 -6.88 13.26 -3.34
C TYR A 216 -7.25 14.72 -3.64
N VAL A 217 -6.70 15.26 -4.72
CA VAL A 217 -7.03 16.60 -5.25
C VAL A 217 -7.50 16.52 -6.70
N HIS A 218 -6.69 15.90 -7.57
CA HIS A 218 -6.99 15.66 -8.98
C HIS A 218 -7.35 14.18 -9.19
N PRO A 219 -8.62 13.84 -9.49
CA PRO A 219 -9.08 12.44 -9.48
C PRO A 219 -8.35 11.51 -10.45
N GLU A 220 -7.97 12.00 -11.63
CA GLU A 220 -7.29 11.18 -12.65
C GLU A 220 -5.87 10.81 -12.23
N GLU A 221 -5.06 11.80 -11.84
CA GLU A 221 -3.69 11.61 -11.34
C GLU A 221 -3.68 10.71 -10.09
N PHE A 222 -4.62 10.94 -9.17
CA PHE A 222 -4.80 10.08 -8.00
C PHE A 222 -5.12 8.64 -8.42
N SER A 223 -6.04 8.44 -9.35
CA SER A 223 -6.43 7.09 -9.79
C SER A 223 -5.27 6.34 -10.42
N GLN A 224 -4.43 7.02 -11.22
CA GLN A 224 -3.23 6.45 -11.81
C GLN A 224 -2.20 6.05 -10.74
N SER A 225 -1.90 6.94 -9.79
CA SER A 225 -0.99 6.65 -8.68
C SER A 225 -1.52 5.47 -7.84
N GLN A 226 -2.82 5.45 -7.52
CA GLN A 226 -3.44 4.38 -6.75
C GLN A 226 -3.43 3.03 -7.47
N ALA A 227 -3.58 2.97 -8.80
CA ALA A 227 -3.49 1.73 -9.55
C ALA A 227 -2.10 1.09 -9.42
N ALA A 228 -1.04 1.88 -9.65
CA ALA A 228 0.34 1.44 -9.51
C ALA A 228 0.65 0.99 -8.07
N LEU A 229 0.23 1.77 -7.07
CA LEU A 229 0.42 1.46 -5.66
C LEU A 229 -0.31 0.18 -5.22
N LYS A 230 -1.59 0.04 -5.58
CA LYS A 230 -2.39 -1.15 -5.24
C LYS A 230 -1.82 -2.40 -5.90
N GLY A 231 -1.42 -2.32 -7.17
CA GLY A 231 -0.77 -3.43 -7.87
C GLY A 231 0.54 -3.86 -7.23
N CYS A 232 1.40 -2.89 -6.88
CA CYS A 232 2.66 -3.14 -6.19
C CYS A 232 2.45 -3.76 -4.81
N ALA A 233 1.60 -3.16 -3.99
CA ALA A 233 1.29 -3.67 -2.65
C ALA A 233 0.69 -5.08 -2.69
N ARG A 234 -0.20 -5.36 -3.65
CA ARG A 234 -0.78 -6.70 -3.85
C ARG A 234 0.32 -7.72 -4.16
N MET A 235 1.15 -7.45 -5.15
CA MET A 235 2.25 -8.36 -5.52
C MET A 235 3.17 -8.65 -4.34
N LEU A 236 3.61 -7.61 -3.62
CA LEU A 236 4.51 -7.77 -2.47
C LEU A 236 3.85 -8.56 -1.33
N CYS A 237 2.58 -8.31 -1.05
CA CYS A 237 1.81 -9.10 -0.09
C CYS A 237 1.67 -10.57 -0.50
N GLU A 238 1.53 -10.87 -1.80
CA GLU A 238 1.48 -12.24 -2.31
C GLU A 238 2.85 -12.93 -2.27
N LEU A 239 3.92 -12.17 -2.53
CA LEU A 239 5.32 -12.59 -2.42
C LEU A 239 5.84 -12.60 -0.96
N LYS A 240 4.98 -12.28 0.01
CA LYS A 240 5.28 -12.27 1.46
C LYS A 240 6.40 -11.29 1.88
N GLN A 241 6.64 -10.28 1.06
CA GLN A 241 7.69 -9.28 1.27
C GLN A 241 7.31 -8.30 2.39
N GLN A 242 8.33 -7.83 3.11
CA GLN A 242 8.17 -6.85 4.19
C GLN A 242 8.51 -5.46 3.68
N PHE A 243 7.50 -4.61 3.52
CA PHE A 243 7.64 -3.29 2.89
C PHE A 243 6.91 -2.18 3.64
N ASP A 244 7.40 -0.96 3.45
CA ASP A 244 6.70 0.28 3.74
C ASP A 244 6.34 0.99 2.44
N VAL A 245 5.41 1.94 2.52
CA VAL A 245 5.12 2.86 1.41
C VAL A 245 5.51 4.27 1.86
N VAL A 246 6.29 4.97 1.05
CA VAL A 246 6.80 6.31 1.37
C VAL A 246 6.41 7.29 0.28
N SER A 247 6.05 8.53 0.65
CA SER A 247 5.80 9.60 -0.32
C SER A 247 7.11 10.24 -0.80
N MET A 248 7.03 11.13 -1.79
CA MET A 248 8.18 11.94 -2.22
C MET A 248 8.66 12.90 -1.12
N ALA A 249 7.82 13.26 -0.15
CA ALA A 249 8.21 14.14 0.95
C ALA A 249 8.99 13.42 2.07
N ARG A 250 8.95 12.08 2.10
CA ARG A 250 9.50 11.28 3.20
C ARG A 250 10.91 10.75 2.87
N SER A 251 11.62 10.33 3.92
CA SER A 251 12.95 9.72 3.78
C SER A 251 12.84 8.38 3.07
N TRP A 252 13.84 8.08 2.22
CA TRP A 252 13.98 6.80 1.52
C TRP A 252 15.12 5.95 2.13
N GLU A 253 15.62 6.34 3.30
CA GLU A 253 16.77 5.69 3.96
C GLU A 253 16.32 4.52 4.84
N GLY A 254 17.26 3.61 5.11
CA GLY A 254 17.05 2.47 6.02
C GLY A 254 16.40 1.25 5.37
N TYR A 255 16.15 1.30 4.06
CA TYR A 255 15.65 0.18 3.26
C TYR A 255 16.79 -0.45 2.45
N ARG A 256 16.70 -1.74 2.15
CA ARG A 256 17.65 -2.47 1.31
C ARG A 256 17.29 -2.35 -0.17
N LEU A 257 16.01 -2.20 -0.47
CA LEU A 257 15.47 -2.08 -1.82
C LEU A 257 14.44 -0.95 -1.89
N LEU A 258 14.57 -0.07 -2.87
CA LEU A 258 13.49 0.83 -3.28
C LEU A 258 12.77 0.23 -4.47
N ILE A 259 11.44 0.22 -4.43
CA ILE A 259 10.60 -0.08 -5.58
C ILE A 259 9.95 1.20 -6.04
N LEU A 260 10.16 1.54 -7.31
CA LEU A 260 9.64 2.72 -7.97
C LEU A 260 8.59 2.26 -9.01
N PRO A 261 7.30 2.25 -8.65
CA PRO A 261 6.25 1.70 -9.49
C PRO A 261 5.82 2.67 -10.59
N ASP A 262 6.04 2.27 -11.84
CA ASP A 262 5.44 2.74 -13.11
C ASP A 262 5.66 4.20 -13.52
N LEU A 263 5.55 5.17 -12.60
CA LEU A 263 5.54 6.60 -12.88
C LEU A 263 6.18 7.44 -11.75
N VAL A 264 7.18 6.89 -11.05
CA VAL A 264 7.98 7.68 -10.09
C VAL A 264 8.99 8.53 -10.86
N LEU A 265 8.59 9.73 -11.27
CA LEU A 265 9.45 10.71 -11.93
C LEU A 265 10.38 11.36 -10.90
N LEU A 266 11.66 11.52 -11.25
CA LEU A 266 12.69 12.02 -10.36
C LEU A 266 12.97 13.51 -10.64
N ASP A 267 12.40 14.37 -9.81
CA ASP A 267 12.88 15.75 -9.69
C ASP A 267 14.28 15.78 -9.01
N PRO A 268 14.96 16.94 -8.90
CA PRO A 268 16.28 17.01 -8.29
C PRO A 268 16.33 16.43 -6.86
N ALA A 269 15.32 16.66 -6.03
CA ALA A 269 15.29 16.18 -4.65
C ALA A 269 15.08 14.65 -4.57
N ALA A 270 14.20 14.11 -5.42
CA ALA A 270 13.98 12.68 -5.55
C ALA A 270 15.22 11.96 -6.11
N ALA A 271 15.89 12.56 -7.10
CA ALA A 271 17.13 12.04 -7.67
C ALA A 271 18.25 11.96 -6.63
N ASP A 272 18.37 12.96 -5.76
CA ASP A 272 19.36 12.95 -4.68
C ASP A 272 19.09 11.84 -3.64
N LYS A 273 17.82 11.60 -3.31
CA LYS A 273 17.45 10.47 -2.43
C LYS A 273 17.77 9.12 -3.07
N ALA A 274 17.45 8.92 -4.35
CA ALA A 274 17.80 7.70 -5.08
C ALA A 274 19.33 7.50 -5.15
N ARG A 275 20.09 8.56 -5.44
CA ARG A 275 21.55 8.52 -5.47
C ARG A 275 22.13 8.16 -4.09
N LYS A 276 21.61 8.76 -3.02
CA LYS A 276 22.04 8.46 -1.65
C LYS A 276 21.79 7.00 -1.29
N HIS A 277 20.61 6.48 -1.62
CA HIS A 277 20.25 5.07 -1.40
C HIS A 277 21.23 4.11 -2.11
N LEU A 278 21.51 4.35 -3.39
CA LEU A 278 22.49 3.57 -4.15
C LEU A 278 23.91 3.66 -3.55
N ALA A 279 24.33 4.86 -3.16
CA ALA A 279 25.65 5.08 -2.54
C ALA A 279 25.80 4.37 -1.18
N GLN A 280 24.69 4.11 -0.48
CA GLN A 280 24.66 3.33 0.76
C GLN A 280 24.60 1.81 0.53
N GLY A 281 24.68 1.35 -0.73
CA GLY A 281 24.63 -0.06 -1.10
C GLY A 281 23.21 -0.62 -1.25
N GLY A 282 22.19 0.24 -1.26
CA GLY A 282 20.82 -0.15 -1.54
C GLY A 282 20.59 -0.45 -3.02
N ALA A 283 19.57 -1.24 -3.32
CA ALA A 283 19.15 -1.58 -4.67
C ALA A 283 17.88 -0.83 -5.11
N ILE A 284 17.63 -0.74 -6.41
CA ILE A 284 16.42 -0.15 -6.97
C ILE A 284 15.79 -1.10 -7.99
N LEU A 285 14.47 -1.31 -7.87
CA LEU A 285 13.63 -1.94 -8.89
C LEU A 285 12.64 -0.89 -9.41
N SER A 286 12.65 -0.63 -10.71
CA SER A 286 11.78 0.38 -11.32
C SER A 286 11.03 -0.19 -12.53
N THR A 287 9.85 0.36 -12.80
CA THR A 287 9.01 -0.05 -13.95
C THR A 287 8.51 1.17 -14.73
N GLY A 288 8.25 0.99 -16.03
CA GLY A 288 7.69 2.02 -16.91
C GLY A 288 8.52 3.29 -16.97
N TRP A 289 7.92 4.43 -16.64
CA TRP A 289 8.56 5.74 -16.62
C TRP A 289 9.37 6.02 -15.35
N SER A 290 9.38 5.11 -14.38
CA SER A 290 10.04 5.33 -13.10
C SER A 290 11.55 5.47 -13.23
N GLY A 291 12.09 6.57 -12.70
CA GLY A 291 13.49 6.95 -12.85
C GLY A 291 13.75 8.03 -13.91
N ALA A 292 12.75 8.32 -14.75
CA ALA A 292 12.82 9.41 -15.73
C ALA A 292 12.67 10.79 -15.07
N ASP A 293 13.13 11.84 -15.75
CA ASP A 293 12.88 13.22 -15.34
C ASP A 293 11.38 13.59 -15.49
N PRO A 294 10.89 14.68 -14.85
CA PRO A 294 9.49 15.10 -14.95
C PRO A 294 8.99 15.38 -16.37
N GLU A 295 9.88 15.75 -17.30
CA GLU A 295 9.55 15.98 -18.72
C GLU A 295 9.59 14.67 -19.54
N LYS A 296 9.95 13.53 -18.93
CA LYS A 296 10.04 12.20 -19.54
C LYS A 296 11.02 12.13 -20.73
N LYS A 297 12.13 12.86 -20.65
CA LYS A 297 13.14 12.93 -21.73
C LYS A 297 14.26 11.92 -21.56
N ALA A 298 14.67 11.62 -20.33
CA ALA A 298 15.76 10.71 -20.02
C ALA A 298 15.64 10.13 -18.60
N PHE A 299 16.31 9.00 -18.36
CA PHE A 299 16.59 8.54 -16.99
C PHE A 299 17.59 9.49 -16.33
N VAL A 300 17.29 9.93 -15.11
CA VAL A 300 18.06 10.97 -14.41
C VAL A 300 19.42 10.46 -13.94
N LEU A 301 19.47 9.18 -13.56
CA LEU A 301 20.67 8.53 -13.02
C LEU A 301 21.21 7.51 -14.02
N LYS A 302 22.52 7.56 -14.27
CA LYS A 302 23.21 6.65 -15.21
C LYS A 302 23.18 5.18 -14.75
N GLU A 303 22.97 4.96 -13.46
CA GLU A 303 22.93 3.66 -12.79
C GLU A 303 21.81 2.77 -13.33
N TRP A 304 20.76 3.34 -13.93
CA TRP A 304 19.71 2.60 -14.65
C TRP A 304 20.27 1.79 -15.83
N GLY A 305 21.40 2.19 -16.41
CA GLY A 305 22.04 1.46 -17.50
C GLY A 305 21.23 1.44 -18.81
N VAL A 306 20.24 2.32 -18.95
CA VAL A 306 19.38 2.39 -20.13
C VAL A 306 19.19 3.82 -20.61
N LYS A 307 18.98 3.97 -21.91
CA LYS A 307 18.53 5.20 -22.56
C LYS A 307 17.04 5.09 -22.84
N LEU A 308 16.29 6.14 -22.51
CA LEU A 308 14.88 6.28 -22.84
C LEU A 308 14.72 6.69 -24.31
N GLU A 309 13.86 5.99 -25.04
CA GLU A 309 13.57 6.23 -26.47
C GLU A 309 12.12 6.67 -26.72
N GLY A 310 11.37 6.94 -25.65
CA GLY A 310 9.98 7.39 -25.70
C GLY A 310 8.97 6.27 -25.40
N GLU A 311 7.77 6.39 -25.95
CA GLU A 311 6.74 5.36 -25.83
C GLU A 311 7.11 4.09 -26.59
N ASP A 312 6.69 2.93 -26.06
CA ASP A 312 6.80 1.69 -26.81
C ASP A 312 5.92 1.75 -28.07
N PRO A 313 6.45 1.44 -29.27
CA PRO A 313 5.69 1.45 -30.50
C PRO A 313 4.75 0.25 -30.62
N PHE A 314 4.76 -0.73 -29.71
CA PHE A 314 3.88 -1.89 -29.75
C PHE A 314 2.80 -1.84 -28.67
N ASP A 315 1.56 -2.12 -29.08
CA ASP A 315 0.40 -2.13 -28.18
C ASP A 315 -0.61 -3.20 -28.66
N PRO A 316 -0.62 -4.41 -28.04
CA PRO A 316 0.25 -4.81 -26.94
C PRO A 316 1.67 -5.13 -27.42
N ALA A 317 2.60 -5.18 -26.46
CA ALA A 317 3.91 -5.80 -26.65
C ALA A 317 3.92 -7.21 -26.03
N PHE A 318 4.96 -7.99 -26.32
CA PHE A 318 5.17 -9.29 -25.67
C PHE A 318 6.51 -9.33 -24.92
N LEU A 319 6.51 -9.92 -23.74
CA LEU A 319 7.72 -10.24 -22.99
C LEU A 319 8.24 -11.60 -23.46
N LEU A 320 9.48 -11.61 -23.96
CA LEU A 320 10.24 -12.82 -24.27
C LEU A 320 11.26 -13.03 -23.16
N VAL A 321 10.97 -14.00 -22.29
CA VAL A 321 11.71 -14.23 -21.04
C VAL A 321 13.02 -14.98 -21.35
N GLY A 322 14.15 -14.46 -20.87
CA GLY A 322 15.44 -15.15 -20.95
C GLY A 322 15.58 -16.25 -19.91
N GLU A 323 16.55 -17.14 -20.11
CA GLU A 323 16.79 -18.33 -19.26
C GLU A 323 16.94 -17.98 -17.77
N ALA A 324 17.61 -16.86 -17.44
CA ALA A 324 17.83 -16.41 -16.06
C ALA A 324 16.53 -16.06 -15.30
N LEU A 325 15.39 -15.95 -15.98
CA LEU A 325 14.10 -15.60 -15.41
C LEU A 325 13.00 -16.63 -15.74
N SER A 326 13.35 -17.78 -16.34
CA SER A 326 12.37 -18.73 -16.89
C SER A 326 11.66 -19.60 -15.86
N GLU A 327 12.20 -19.73 -14.64
CA GLU A 327 11.62 -20.58 -13.59
C GLU A 327 10.18 -20.13 -13.25
N GLY A 328 9.21 -21.05 -13.33
CA GLY A 328 7.80 -20.73 -13.07
C GLY A 328 7.15 -19.76 -14.07
N MET A 329 7.83 -19.41 -15.16
CA MET A 329 7.28 -18.65 -16.28
C MET A 329 6.82 -19.61 -17.40
N PRO A 330 5.74 -19.28 -18.12
CA PRO A 330 5.33 -20.07 -19.27
C PRO A 330 6.33 -19.90 -20.44
N ASP A 331 6.63 -21.00 -21.13
CA ASP A 331 7.52 -21.02 -22.31
C ASP A 331 6.78 -20.53 -23.57
N MET A 332 6.40 -19.26 -23.58
CA MET A 332 5.75 -18.57 -24.69
C MET A 332 5.88 -17.04 -24.54
N PRO A 333 5.66 -16.25 -25.60
CA PRO A 333 5.53 -14.79 -25.48
C PRO A 333 4.40 -14.41 -24.51
N ILE A 334 4.70 -13.57 -23.53
CA ILE A 334 3.73 -13.15 -22.49
C ILE A 334 3.26 -11.74 -22.79
N THR A 335 1.96 -11.53 -22.97
CA THR A 335 1.41 -10.22 -23.30
C THR A 335 1.71 -9.18 -22.22
N LEU A 336 2.21 -8.01 -22.63
CA LEU A 336 2.25 -6.79 -21.84
C LEU A 336 1.04 -5.95 -22.26
N TYR A 337 0.00 -5.94 -21.43
CA TYR A 337 -1.31 -5.36 -21.80
C TYR A 337 -1.35 -3.84 -21.83
N ASP A 338 -0.56 -3.19 -20.97
CA ASP A 338 -0.46 -1.74 -20.89
C ASP A 338 0.80 -1.27 -21.60
N ARG A 339 0.71 -0.15 -22.33
CA ARG A 339 1.83 0.43 -23.07
C ARG A 339 2.97 0.85 -22.14
N GLY A 340 4.19 0.47 -22.51
CA GLY A 340 5.42 0.82 -21.81
C GLY A 340 6.24 1.92 -22.48
N THR A 341 7.52 1.95 -22.11
CA THR A 341 8.55 2.80 -22.68
C THR A 341 9.46 1.99 -23.60
N ALA A 342 9.86 2.57 -24.74
CA ALA A 342 11.00 2.06 -25.50
C ALA A 342 12.30 2.44 -24.78
N ILE A 343 13.18 1.46 -24.59
CA ILE A 343 14.50 1.65 -23.96
C ILE A 343 15.59 0.96 -24.77
N ALA A 344 16.82 1.47 -24.65
CA ALA A 344 18.03 0.82 -25.15
C ALA A 344 19.02 0.61 -24.01
N ALA A 345 19.58 -0.59 -23.89
CA ALA A 345 20.65 -0.86 -22.92
C ALA A 345 21.94 -0.14 -23.30
N VAL A 346 22.66 0.38 -22.31
CA VAL A 346 23.97 1.04 -22.49
C VAL A 346 25.05 0.38 -21.65
N GLY A 347 26.29 0.39 -22.13
CA GLY A 347 27.43 -0.20 -21.43
C GLY A 347 27.26 -1.71 -21.20
N ASP A 348 27.63 -2.17 -20.00
CA ASP A 348 27.57 -3.58 -19.59
C ASP A 348 26.22 -3.99 -18.99
N THR A 349 25.14 -3.26 -19.32
CA THR A 349 23.80 -3.55 -18.80
C THR A 349 23.30 -4.89 -19.31
N GLU A 350 22.96 -5.78 -18.39
CA GLU A 350 22.47 -7.11 -18.70
C GLU A 350 21.00 -7.05 -19.12
N VAL A 351 20.65 -7.68 -20.24
CA VAL A 351 19.28 -7.79 -20.73
C VAL A 351 18.76 -9.18 -20.39
N LEU A 352 17.79 -9.26 -19.49
CA LEU A 352 17.22 -10.54 -19.01
C LEU A 352 15.98 -10.98 -19.77
N ALA A 353 15.34 -10.05 -20.48
CA ALA A 353 14.19 -10.31 -21.33
C ALA A 353 14.11 -9.25 -22.42
N THR A 354 13.54 -9.60 -23.57
CA THR A 354 13.38 -8.70 -24.73
C THR A 354 11.92 -8.55 -25.13
N ILE A 355 11.62 -7.52 -25.92
CA ILE A 355 10.28 -7.28 -26.45
C ILE A 355 10.03 -8.10 -27.72
N GLY A 356 8.92 -8.83 -27.79
CA GLY A 356 8.34 -9.36 -29.02
C GLY A 356 7.32 -8.40 -29.60
N ALA A 357 7.35 -8.20 -30.92
CA ALA A 357 6.38 -7.38 -31.64
C ALA A 357 5.12 -8.19 -31.96
N PRO A 358 3.92 -7.57 -31.96
CA PRO A 358 2.74 -8.13 -32.60
C PRO A 358 2.86 -8.03 -34.13
N TYR A 359 2.02 -8.77 -34.86
CA TYR A 359 1.86 -8.58 -36.31
C TYR A 359 1.36 -7.17 -36.67
N PHE A 360 0.50 -6.61 -35.82
CA PHE A 360 -0.06 -5.27 -35.92
C PHE A 360 -0.51 -4.80 -34.53
N ASN A 361 -0.57 -3.49 -34.32
CA ASN A 361 -1.07 -2.92 -33.07
C ASN A 361 -2.60 -2.91 -33.02
N ARG A 362 -3.13 -2.76 -31.80
CA ARG A 362 -4.54 -2.45 -31.59
C ARG A 362 -4.89 -1.14 -32.31
N HIS A 363 -5.87 -1.21 -33.18
CA HIS A 363 -6.30 -0.08 -33.99
C HIS A 363 -7.75 -0.27 -34.47
N TRP A 364 -8.37 0.84 -34.89
CA TRP A 364 -9.63 0.88 -35.62
C TRP A 364 -9.42 1.81 -36.80
N ASP A 365 -9.50 1.27 -38.01
CA ASP A 365 -9.24 2.03 -39.25
C ASP A 365 -10.51 2.67 -39.84
N GLY A 366 -11.67 2.49 -39.19
CA GLY A 366 -12.98 2.92 -39.70
C GLY A 366 -13.86 1.78 -40.20
N GLU A 367 -13.28 0.60 -40.47
CA GLU A 367 -13.98 -0.58 -41.00
C GLU A 367 -13.68 -1.85 -40.21
N HIS A 368 -12.44 -2.03 -39.77
CA HIS A 368 -11.93 -3.22 -39.11
C HIS A 368 -11.36 -2.89 -37.74
N HIS A 369 -11.76 -3.71 -36.75
CA HIS A 369 -11.22 -3.63 -35.41
C HIS A 369 -10.09 -4.65 -35.26
N PHE A 370 -8.87 -4.14 -35.09
CA PHE A 370 -7.66 -4.92 -34.91
C PHE A 370 -7.60 -5.36 -33.44
N PHE A 371 -8.29 -6.47 -33.14
CA PHE A 371 -8.47 -6.97 -31.78
C PHE A 371 -7.65 -8.24 -31.48
N TYR A 372 -7.54 -9.15 -32.44
CA TYR A 372 -6.73 -10.36 -32.31
C TYR A 372 -5.30 -10.06 -32.75
N LEU A 373 -4.40 -9.92 -31.78
CA LEU A 373 -3.05 -9.38 -31.97
C LEU A 373 -2.03 -10.47 -31.61
N PRO A 374 -1.73 -11.45 -32.49
CA PRO A 374 -0.76 -12.50 -32.19
C PRO A 374 0.68 -11.97 -32.18
N PRO A 375 1.60 -12.60 -31.42
CA PRO A 375 3.03 -12.31 -31.49
C PRO A 375 3.59 -12.69 -32.87
N ASP A 376 4.41 -11.83 -33.46
CA ASP A 376 5.10 -12.03 -34.74
C ASP A 376 6.55 -12.48 -34.52
N LYS A 377 7.40 -11.55 -34.07
CA LYS A 377 8.86 -11.75 -34.04
C LYS A 377 9.52 -11.07 -32.84
N PRO A 378 10.66 -11.59 -32.36
CA PRO A 378 11.49 -10.89 -31.39
C PRO A 378 11.99 -9.56 -31.95
N THR A 379 12.04 -8.56 -31.08
CA THR A 379 12.73 -7.29 -31.31
C THR A 379 13.88 -7.26 -30.30
N ASN A 380 15.10 -6.97 -30.72
CA ASN A 380 16.25 -6.97 -29.81
C ASN A 380 16.19 -5.84 -28.74
N ARG A 381 15.03 -5.20 -28.57
CA ARG A 381 14.78 -4.16 -27.58
C ARG A 381 14.65 -4.78 -26.19
N PRO A 382 15.38 -4.27 -25.20
CA PRO A 382 15.27 -4.74 -23.82
C PRO A 382 13.86 -4.54 -23.26
N ALA A 383 13.37 -5.56 -22.57
CA ALA A 383 12.15 -5.49 -21.77
C ALA A 383 12.47 -5.40 -20.27
N VAL A 384 13.47 -6.17 -19.83
CA VAL A 384 13.96 -6.25 -18.44
C VAL A 384 15.48 -6.14 -18.46
N THR A 385 16.02 -5.19 -17.70
CA THR A 385 17.46 -4.93 -17.62
C THR A 385 17.95 -4.92 -16.19
N VAL A 386 19.22 -5.30 -15.98
CA VAL A 386 19.93 -5.16 -14.71
C VAL A 386 21.28 -4.49 -14.95
N SER A 387 21.53 -3.40 -14.23
CA SER A 387 22.78 -2.64 -14.24
C SER A 387 23.24 -2.48 -12.79
N GLY A 388 24.15 -3.36 -12.36
CA GLY A 388 24.62 -3.43 -10.98
C GLY A 388 23.44 -3.58 -9.98
N PRO A 389 23.22 -2.63 -9.06
CA PRO A 389 22.14 -2.68 -8.07
C PRO A 389 20.77 -2.18 -8.59
N VAL A 390 20.63 -1.87 -9.88
CA VAL A 390 19.38 -1.36 -10.46
C VAL A 390 18.81 -2.36 -11.45
N ALA A 391 17.55 -2.77 -11.24
CA ALA A 391 16.75 -3.44 -12.25
C ALA A 391 15.68 -2.49 -12.79
N HIS A 392 15.43 -2.56 -14.10
CA HIS A 392 14.42 -1.78 -14.76
C HIS A 392 13.57 -2.65 -15.69
N ILE A 393 12.27 -2.40 -15.70
CA ILE A 393 11.31 -3.06 -16.59
C ILE A 393 10.62 -1.98 -17.41
N SER A 394 10.72 -2.08 -18.73
CA SER A 394 10.20 -1.11 -19.69
C SER A 394 8.70 -0.82 -19.58
N HIS A 395 7.89 -1.73 -19.03
CA HIS A 395 6.42 -1.63 -19.02
C HIS A 395 5.86 -1.41 -17.60
N PRO A 396 4.66 -0.83 -17.44
CA PRO A 396 4.07 -0.50 -16.15
C PRO A 396 3.45 -1.73 -15.47
N LEU A 397 4.29 -2.63 -14.97
CA LEU A 397 3.88 -3.94 -14.47
C LEU A 397 2.94 -3.89 -13.28
N PHE A 398 3.02 -2.87 -12.42
CA PHE A 398 2.18 -2.82 -11.24
C PHE A 398 0.75 -2.39 -11.58
N THR A 399 0.60 -1.37 -12.40
CA THR A 399 -0.69 -0.95 -12.98
C THR A 399 -1.30 -2.10 -13.78
N SER A 400 -0.51 -2.76 -14.64
CA SER A 400 -0.97 -3.94 -15.39
C SER A 400 -1.45 -5.05 -14.48
N TYR A 401 -0.76 -5.33 -13.38
CA TYR A 401 -1.20 -6.36 -12.45
C TYR A 401 -2.45 -5.98 -11.66
N TYR A 402 -2.62 -4.69 -11.33
CA TYR A 402 -3.86 -4.20 -10.75
C TYR A 402 -5.06 -4.41 -11.71
N ASN A 403 -4.86 -4.14 -12.99
CA ASN A 403 -5.89 -4.23 -14.03
C ASN A 403 -6.16 -5.67 -14.51
N HIS A 404 -5.12 -6.51 -14.58
CA HIS A 404 -5.14 -7.76 -15.35
C HIS A 404 -4.72 -9.00 -14.54
N ALA A 405 -4.17 -8.82 -13.33
CA ALA A 405 -3.78 -9.91 -12.42
C ALA A 405 -2.90 -11.02 -13.04
N GLN A 406 -2.03 -10.66 -13.97
CA GLN A 406 -1.17 -11.61 -14.68
C GLN A 406 -0.12 -12.23 -13.73
N VAL A 407 -0.28 -13.52 -13.41
CA VAL A 407 0.65 -14.26 -12.54
C VAL A 407 2.13 -14.14 -12.99
N PRO A 408 2.47 -14.22 -14.29
CA PRO A 408 3.87 -14.09 -14.70
C PRO A 408 4.51 -12.74 -14.32
N MET A 409 3.73 -11.66 -14.22
CA MET A 409 4.27 -10.36 -13.79
C MET A 409 4.72 -10.39 -12.33
N ARG A 410 3.93 -11.05 -11.46
CA ARG A 410 4.31 -11.27 -10.05
C ARG A 410 5.55 -12.17 -9.94
N THR A 411 5.61 -13.25 -10.72
CA THR A 411 6.78 -14.16 -10.75
C THR A 411 8.05 -13.41 -11.16
N LEU A 412 7.98 -12.60 -12.22
CA LEU A 412 9.07 -11.75 -12.68
C LEU A 412 9.56 -10.78 -11.59
N ILE A 413 8.64 -10.09 -10.91
CA ILE A 413 8.99 -9.20 -9.78
C ILE A 413 9.67 -9.98 -8.65
N GLY A 414 9.17 -11.19 -8.33
CA GLY A 414 9.79 -12.07 -7.34
C GLY A 414 11.24 -12.42 -7.67
N HIS A 415 11.54 -12.80 -8.92
CA HIS A 415 12.91 -13.08 -9.37
C HIS A 415 13.84 -11.87 -9.23
N LEU A 416 13.36 -10.69 -9.61
CA LEU A 416 14.16 -9.47 -9.52
C LEU A 416 14.41 -9.05 -8.07
N ILE A 417 13.42 -9.19 -7.19
CA ILE A 417 13.60 -8.97 -5.75
C ILE A 417 14.64 -9.94 -5.18
N ALA A 418 14.52 -11.24 -5.48
CA ALA A 418 15.46 -12.25 -5.00
C ALA A 418 16.90 -11.98 -5.47
N ARG A 419 17.06 -11.44 -6.69
CA ARG A 419 18.35 -11.05 -7.25
C ARG A 419 18.93 -9.78 -6.62
N LEU A 420 18.11 -8.74 -6.43
CA LEU A 420 18.55 -7.43 -5.91
C LEU A 420 18.70 -7.41 -4.39
N MET A 421 17.87 -8.16 -3.69
CA MET A 421 17.81 -8.22 -2.23
C MET A 421 17.77 -9.69 -1.76
N PRO A 422 18.88 -10.44 -1.95
CA PRO A 422 18.94 -11.82 -1.48
C PRO A 422 18.80 -11.88 0.04
N ASN A 423 18.37 -13.03 0.56
CA ASN A 423 18.12 -13.26 1.98
C ASN A 423 17.05 -12.34 2.56
N GLU A 424 15.79 -12.55 2.18
CA GLU A 424 14.61 -11.85 2.68
C GLU A 424 14.41 -12.02 4.20
N MET A 425 13.73 -11.08 4.85
CA MET A 425 13.51 -11.07 6.31
C MET A 425 12.77 -12.31 6.79
N VAL A 426 11.75 -12.74 6.04
CA VAL A 426 10.91 -13.89 6.37
C VAL A 426 10.68 -14.72 5.12
N LYS A 427 10.85 -16.03 5.26
CA LYS A 427 10.52 -17.01 4.23
C LYS A 427 9.44 -17.94 4.76
N THR A 428 8.53 -18.35 3.88
CA THR A 428 7.48 -19.29 4.23
C THR A 428 7.33 -20.37 3.17
N GLU A 429 7.10 -21.59 3.60
CA GLU A 429 6.72 -22.72 2.74
C GLU A 429 5.30 -23.17 3.12
N GLY A 430 4.48 -23.48 2.10
CA GLY A 430 3.07 -23.87 2.30
C GLY A 430 2.07 -22.70 2.41
N MET A 431 2.53 -21.45 2.50
CA MET A 431 1.63 -20.29 2.47
C MET A 431 1.07 -20.05 1.05
N PRO A 432 -0.26 -20.02 0.87
CA PRO A 432 -0.85 -19.72 -0.43
C PRO A 432 -0.66 -18.25 -0.83
N SER A 433 -0.88 -17.91 -2.11
CA SER A 433 -0.72 -16.54 -2.61
C SER A 433 -1.58 -15.52 -1.85
N PHE A 434 -2.85 -15.87 -1.54
CA PHE A 434 -3.75 -15.01 -0.78
C PHE A 434 -3.35 -14.84 0.69
N GLY A 435 -2.59 -15.79 1.25
CA GLY A 435 -2.13 -15.72 2.63
C GLY A 435 -1.25 -14.49 2.84
N ARG A 436 -1.36 -13.85 4.00
CA ARG A 436 -0.59 -12.64 4.34
C ARG A 436 0.40 -12.95 5.44
N VAL A 437 1.63 -12.48 5.25
CA VAL A 437 2.73 -12.63 6.20
C VAL A 437 3.27 -11.24 6.48
N THR A 438 3.28 -10.84 7.75
CA THR A 438 3.88 -9.58 8.16
C THR A 438 4.75 -9.78 9.39
N VAL A 439 5.74 -8.89 9.57
CA VAL A 439 6.61 -8.90 10.73
C VAL A 439 6.45 -7.62 11.53
N THR A 440 6.24 -7.77 12.83
CA THR A 440 6.32 -6.68 13.80
C THR A 440 7.45 -6.95 14.79
N ARG A 441 7.93 -5.90 15.46
CA ARG A 441 9.03 -5.98 16.42
C ARG A 441 8.71 -5.19 17.69
N GLN A 442 9.15 -5.75 18.81
CA GLN A 442 9.31 -5.10 20.11
C GLN A 442 10.80 -5.19 20.49
N PRO A 443 11.27 -4.48 21.54
CA PRO A 443 12.68 -4.48 21.91
C PRO A 443 13.33 -5.86 22.08
N ASN A 444 12.58 -6.83 22.62
CA ASN A 444 13.10 -8.15 22.98
C ASN A 444 12.52 -9.31 22.15
N ARG A 445 11.74 -9.02 21.09
CA ARG A 445 11.09 -10.06 20.30
C ARG A 445 10.65 -9.57 18.92
N ARG A 446 10.54 -10.51 17.99
CA ARG A 446 9.91 -10.30 16.68
C ARG A 446 8.71 -11.23 16.55
N MET A 447 7.64 -10.73 15.95
CA MET A 447 6.41 -11.49 15.73
C MET A 447 6.14 -11.60 14.24
N VAL A 448 5.99 -12.84 13.77
CA VAL A 448 5.51 -13.13 12.42
C VAL A 448 4.01 -13.39 12.51
N HIS A 449 3.23 -12.56 11.83
CA HIS A 449 1.78 -12.68 11.72
C HIS A 449 1.44 -13.44 10.45
N LEU A 450 0.70 -14.55 10.58
CA LEU A 450 0.21 -15.36 9.47
C LEU A 450 -1.31 -15.19 9.40
N LEU A 451 -1.84 -14.68 8.28
CA LEU A 451 -3.28 -14.55 8.04
C LEU A 451 -3.68 -15.37 6.80
N SER A 452 -4.82 -16.05 6.88
CA SER A 452 -5.36 -16.93 5.85
C SER A 452 -6.87 -16.72 5.72
N TYR A 453 -7.23 -15.64 5.04
CA TYR A 453 -8.61 -15.27 4.73
C TYR A 453 -8.69 -14.89 3.25
N VAL A 454 -9.81 -15.22 2.60
CA VAL A 454 -10.02 -14.96 1.17
C VAL A 454 -11.26 -14.10 1.00
N PRO A 455 -11.10 -12.83 0.59
CA PRO A 455 -12.21 -12.05 0.06
C PRO A 455 -12.71 -12.68 -1.24
N GLU A 456 -13.86 -13.34 -1.21
CA GLU A 456 -14.48 -13.97 -2.38
C GLU A 456 -15.57 -13.06 -2.96
N ARG A 457 -15.56 -12.84 -4.28
CA ARG A 457 -16.62 -12.11 -4.97
C ARG A 457 -17.94 -12.85 -4.85
N ARG A 458 -18.88 -12.30 -4.08
CA ARG A 458 -20.25 -12.86 -3.91
C ARG A 458 -21.34 -12.00 -4.55
N GLY A 459 -21.20 -10.67 -4.48
CA GLY A 459 -22.12 -9.72 -5.10
C GLY A 459 -21.57 -9.15 -6.43
N ALA A 460 -22.30 -8.25 -7.08
CA ALA A 460 -21.78 -7.57 -8.28
C ALA A 460 -20.48 -6.78 -7.98
N THR A 461 -20.40 -6.19 -6.79
CA THR A 461 -19.29 -5.34 -6.34
C THR A 461 -18.81 -5.66 -4.91
N ILE A 462 -19.32 -6.74 -4.31
CA ILE A 462 -19.04 -7.10 -2.91
C ILE A 462 -18.18 -8.36 -2.87
N ASP A 463 -17.01 -8.22 -2.26
CA ASP A 463 -16.17 -9.32 -1.83
C ASP A 463 -16.51 -9.64 -0.36
N MET A 464 -16.62 -10.93 -0.02
CA MET A 464 -17.03 -11.40 1.30
C MET A 464 -15.97 -12.32 1.89
N ILE A 465 -15.82 -12.27 3.21
CA ILE A 465 -15.08 -13.27 3.98
C ILE A 465 -16.10 -13.92 4.91
N GLU A 466 -16.52 -15.14 4.62
CA GLU A 466 -17.53 -15.84 5.44
C GLU A 466 -16.85 -16.65 6.57
N GLU A 467 -15.71 -17.26 6.25
CA GLU A 467 -14.90 -18.04 7.16
C GLU A 467 -13.39 -17.83 6.90
N PRO A 468 -12.52 -18.11 7.89
CA PRO A 468 -11.11 -18.28 7.65
C PRO A 468 -10.80 -19.57 6.87
N VAL A 469 -9.64 -19.61 6.21
CA VAL A 469 -9.10 -20.82 5.60
C VAL A 469 -8.03 -21.40 6.53
N GLU A 470 -8.27 -22.59 7.07
CA GLU A 470 -7.28 -23.29 7.88
C GLU A 470 -6.09 -23.76 7.02
N LEU A 471 -4.88 -23.42 7.44
CA LEU A 471 -3.63 -23.93 6.86
C LEU A 471 -2.92 -24.86 7.85
N ARG A 472 -2.12 -25.80 7.34
CA ARG A 472 -1.40 -26.78 8.15
C ARG A 472 0.05 -26.88 7.73
N ASP A 473 0.92 -27.19 8.71
CA ASP A 473 2.35 -27.42 8.52
C ASP A 473 3.05 -26.30 7.73
N ILE A 474 2.86 -25.07 8.19
CA ILE A 474 3.47 -23.89 7.56
C ILE A 474 4.88 -23.71 8.09
N ALA A 475 5.89 -23.84 7.23
CA ALA A 475 7.26 -23.55 7.60
C ALA A 475 7.47 -22.03 7.61
N VAL A 476 8.11 -21.54 8.66
CA VAL A 476 8.47 -20.12 8.82
C VAL A 476 9.96 -20.05 9.12
N ALA A 477 10.69 -19.24 8.36
CA ALA A 477 12.09 -18.93 8.61
C ALA A 477 12.25 -17.42 8.74
N LEU A 478 12.59 -16.95 9.95
CA LEU A 478 12.88 -15.55 10.22
C LEU A 478 14.39 -15.34 10.24
N ARG A 479 14.88 -14.36 9.48
CA ARG A 479 16.32 -14.04 9.43
C ARG A 479 16.81 -13.60 10.81
N GLU A 480 17.94 -14.14 11.25
CA GLU A 480 18.45 -13.90 12.61
C GLU A 480 18.81 -12.44 12.88
N ASP A 481 19.42 -11.76 11.89
CA ASP A 481 19.93 -10.39 12.03
C ASP A 481 20.83 -10.20 13.27
N GLY A 482 21.58 -11.25 13.64
CA GLY A 482 22.48 -11.24 14.81
C GLY A 482 21.76 -11.25 16.16
N GLN A 483 20.44 -11.47 16.19
CA GLN A 483 19.66 -11.56 17.42
C GLN A 483 19.57 -13.02 17.89
N ALA A 484 20.07 -13.30 19.09
CA ALA A 484 19.97 -14.62 19.69
C ALA A 484 18.51 -14.90 20.08
N VAL A 485 17.89 -15.89 19.44
CA VAL A 485 16.55 -16.36 19.77
C VAL A 485 16.66 -17.53 20.73
N SER A 486 16.06 -17.37 21.90
CA SER A 486 16.04 -18.35 22.98
C SER A 486 14.77 -19.19 22.98
N ARG A 487 13.68 -18.65 22.42
CA ARG A 487 12.36 -19.29 22.42
C ARG A 487 11.57 -18.92 21.18
N VAL A 488 10.86 -19.91 20.63
CA VAL A 488 9.86 -19.69 19.58
C VAL A 488 8.54 -20.31 20.03
N TYR A 489 7.44 -19.55 19.95
CA TYR A 489 6.14 -20.00 20.44
C TYR A 489 4.97 -19.32 19.72
N LEU A 490 3.76 -19.87 19.89
CA LEU A 490 2.52 -19.28 19.39
C LEU A 490 1.90 -18.35 20.42
N ALA A 491 1.55 -17.13 20.02
CA ALA A 491 0.73 -16.22 20.80
C ALA A 491 -0.75 -16.31 20.36
N PRO A 492 -1.72 -16.19 21.30
CA PRO A 492 -1.52 -15.92 22.73
C PRO A 492 -1.37 -17.20 23.60
N THR A 493 -1.36 -18.40 23.00
CA THR A 493 -1.42 -19.66 23.75
C THR A 493 -0.16 -19.96 24.56
N GLY A 494 0.99 -19.38 24.18
CA GLY A 494 2.29 -19.67 24.78
C GLY A 494 2.84 -21.06 24.43
N GLN A 495 2.22 -21.76 23.46
CA GLN A 495 2.66 -23.08 23.03
C GLN A 495 4.02 -22.98 22.34
N ASP A 496 5.03 -23.64 22.90
CA ASP A 496 6.36 -23.70 22.32
C ASP A 496 6.36 -24.43 20.98
N LEU A 497 7.15 -23.91 20.04
CA LEU A 497 7.42 -24.54 18.76
C LEU A 497 8.89 -24.96 18.72
N PRO A 498 9.19 -26.18 18.24
CA PRO A 498 10.57 -26.55 17.97
C PRO A 498 11.13 -25.62 16.90
N PHE A 499 12.37 -25.21 17.07
CA PHE A 499 13.07 -24.39 16.10
C PHE A 499 14.53 -24.80 15.97
N GLU A 500 15.10 -24.50 14.81
CA GLU A 500 16.52 -24.65 14.54
C GLU A 500 17.09 -23.34 14.00
N VAL A 501 18.38 -23.12 14.25
CA VAL A 501 19.13 -21.97 13.75
C VAL A 501 20.05 -22.48 12.65
N ALA A 502 19.76 -22.15 11.40
CA ALA A 502 20.48 -22.69 10.25
C ALA A 502 20.51 -21.70 9.07
N GLY A 503 21.73 -21.41 8.59
CA GLY A 503 21.94 -20.55 7.42
C GLY A 503 21.56 -19.09 7.63
N GLY A 504 21.66 -18.57 8.87
CA GLY A 504 21.28 -17.20 9.23
C GLY A 504 19.77 -17.00 9.43
N TYR A 505 19.02 -18.07 9.61
CA TYR A 505 17.59 -18.05 9.88
C TYR A 505 17.24 -18.92 11.08
N VAL A 506 16.28 -18.44 11.87
CA VAL A 506 15.54 -19.20 12.86
C VAL A 506 14.34 -19.83 12.17
N LYS A 507 14.36 -21.15 12.03
CA LYS A 507 13.35 -21.92 11.31
C LYS A 507 12.45 -22.67 12.27
N THR A 508 11.14 -22.61 12.05
CA THR A 508 10.14 -23.34 12.82
C THR A 508 8.99 -23.78 11.91
N ARG A 509 8.09 -24.62 12.44
CA ARG A 509 6.88 -25.07 11.75
C ARG A 509 5.66 -24.78 12.60
N VAL A 510 4.68 -24.11 11.99
CA VAL A 510 3.38 -23.83 12.60
C VAL A 510 2.42 -24.97 12.23
N PRO A 511 1.97 -25.78 13.20
CA PRO A 511 1.20 -26.98 12.89
C PRO A 511 -0.16 -26.65 12.27
N VAL A 512 -0.84 -25.61 12.77
CA VAL A 512 -2.16 -25.16 12.30
C VAL A 512 -2.24 -23.63 12.34
N VAL A 513 -2.76 -23.03 11.28
CA VAL A 513 -3.16 -21.62 11.20
C VAL A 513 -4.66 -21.60 10.90
N PRO A 514 -5.55 -21.46 11.89
CA PRO A 514 -7.01 -21.57 11.72
C PRO A 514 -7.65 -20.33 11.06
N GLY A 515 -6.85 -19.52 10.36
CA GLY A 515 -7.17 -18.17 9.93
C GLY A 515 -6.08 -17.19 10.35
N TYR A 516 -5.68 -17.23 11.62
CA TYR A 516 -4.61 -16.41 12.16
C TYR A 516 -3.69 -17.15 13.12
N ALA A 517 -2.39 -16.90 13.00
CA ALA A 517 -1.39 -17.31 13.97
C ALA A 517 -0.33 -16.21 14.12
N MET A 518 0.11 -15.98 15.36
CA MET A 518 1.26 -15.12 15.67
C MET A 518 2.39 -16.00 16.19
N VAL A 519 3.49 -16.07 15.44
CA VAL A 519 4.71 -16.77 15.85
C VAL A 519 5.66 -15.76 16.46
N VAL A 520 6.04 -15.97 17.72
CA VAL A 520 6.91 -15.07 18.47
C VAL A 520 8.31 -15.67 18.55
N PHE A 521 9.31 -14.87 18.21
CA PHE A 521 10.73 -15.18 18.30
C PHE A 521 11.32 -14.27 19.38
N GLU A 522 11.67 -14.85 20.53
CA GLU A 522 12.11 -14.16 21.76
C GLU A 522 13.54 -14.54 22.20
#